data_AF-K1YQ32-F1
#
_entry.id   AF-K1YQ32-F1
#
_cell.length_a   1.000
_cell.length_b   1.000
_cell.length_c   1.000
_cell.angle_alpha   90.00
_cell.angle_beta   90.00
_cell.angle_gamma   90.00
#
_symmetry.space_group_name_H-M   'P 1'
#
loop_
_entity.id
_entity.type
_entity.pdbx_description
1 polymer ?
#
loop_
_entity_poly.entity_id
_entity_poly.type
_entity_poly.pdbx_seq_one_letter_code
_entity_poly.pdbx_strand_id
1 'polypeptide(L)'
;MPTLSEPVKINKPEYSYSPGIVLFLCIIYFLFSFIYYPVSSWLNATFNNYFACNFQKITGYPCITCGGTRSSYYFVKGMFADAFFFNPGVFLLSCYVAYFLITSTAALVRKKEMSINYGLNKLILITILVIFAVQWFVKLIFVTIS
;
A
#
# COMPACT_ATOMS: atom_id res chain seq x y z
N MET A 1 -12.68 0.28 53.52
CA MET A 1 -12.98 0.80 52.17
C MET A 1 -11.92 0.25 51.23
N PRO A 2 -12.29 -0.41 50.12
CA PRO A 2 -11.32 -1.01 49.21
C PRO A 2 -10.54 0.07 48.48
N THR A 3 -9.23 -0.13 48.34
CA THR A 3 -8.32 0.75 47.62
C THR A 3 -8.66 0.75 46.13
N LEU A 4 -8.71 1.94 45.52
CA LEU A 4 -8.82 2.09 44.07
C LEU A 4 -7.64 1.36 43.43
N SER A 5 -7.92 0.21 42.82
CA SER A 5 -6.95 -0.58 42.06
C SER A 5 -6.33 0.31 40.99
N GLU A 6 -5.01 0.42 40.99
CA GLU A 6 -4.26 1.07 39.90
C GLU A 6 -4.76 0.55 38.54
N PRO A 7 -4.91 1.40 37.52
CA PRO A 7 -5.36 0.95 36.21
C PRO A 7 -4.40 -0.11 35.70
N VAL A 8 -4.90 -1.33 35.47
CA VAL A 8 -4.17 -2.41 34.83
C VAL A 8 -3.61 -1.86 33.52
N LYS A 9 -2.29 -1.63 33.46
CA LYS A 9 -1.61 -1.26 32.21
C LYS A 9 -1.74 -2.45 31.28
N ILE A 10 -2.77 -2.42 30.44
CA ILE A 10 -2.92 -3.38 29.34
C ILE A 10 -1.75 -3.10 28.40
N ASN A 11 -0.66 -3.85 28.58
CA ASN A 11 0.45 -3.86 27.64
C ASN A 11 -0.13 -4.33 26.31
N LYS A 12 -0.30 -3.40 25.37
CA LYS A 12 -0.73 -3.72 24.01
C LYS A 12 0.31 -4.69 23.44
N PRO A 13 -0.09 -5.77 22.75
CA PRO A 13 0.87 -6.69 22.16
C PRO A 13 1.71 -5.91 21.13
N GLU A 14 2.98 -5.69 21.45
CA GLU A 14 3.97 -5.08 20.56
C GLU A 14 4.81 -6.21 19.95
N TYR A 15 4.81 -6.31 18.62
CA TYR A 15 5.64 -7.28 17.92
C TYR A 15 6.96 -6.61 17.54
N SER A 16 8.08 -7.21 17.95
CA SER A 16 9.43 -6.84 17.50
C SER A 16 9.72 -7.59 16.21
N TYR A 17 10.05 -6.88 15.14
CA TYR A 17 10.35 -7.44 13.83
C TYR A 17 11.73 -6.96 13.38
N SER A 18 12.41 -7.77 12.56
CA SER A 18 13.70 -7.39 12.00
C SER A 18 13.52 -6.23 11.01
N PRO A 19 14.07 -5.02 11.29
CA PRO A 19 13.97 -3.90 10.38
C PRO A 19 14.65 -4.18 9.04
N GLY A 20 15.62 -5.10 9.00
CA GLY A 20 16.26 -5.55 7.76
C GLY A 20 15.30 -6.29 6.81
N ILE A 21 14.43 -7.16 7.35
CA ILE A 21 13.45 -7.90 6.54
C ILE A 21 12.41 -6.94 5.96
N VAL A 22 11.90 -6.02 6.78
CA VAL A 22 10.91 -5.02 6.33
C VAL A 22 11.50 -4.11 5.27
N LEU A 23 12.74 -3.64 5.47
CA LEU A 23 13.45 -2.84 4.48
C LEU A 23 13.61 -3.59 3.15
N PHE A 24 14.01 -4.86 3.19
CA PHE A 24 14.15 -5.69 1.99
C PHE A 24 12.83 -5.83 1.21
N LEU A 25 11.72 -6.09 1.90
CA LEU A 25 10.39 -6.18 1.28
C LEU A 25 9.94 -4.85 0.65
N CYS A 26 10.19 -3.73 1.34
CA CYS A 26 9.87 -2.40 0.81
C CYS A 26 10.70 -2.10 -0.45
N ILE A 27 12.00 -2.41 -0.42
CA ILE A 27 12.88 -2.23 -1.58
C ILE A 27 12.43 -3.08 -2.76
N ILE A 28 12.05 -4.34 -2.54
CA ILE A 28 11.50 -5.19 -3.61
C ILE A 28 10.25 -4.56 -4.22
N TYR A 29 9.32 -4.06 -3.40
CA TYR A 29 8.11 -3.40 -3.90
C TYR A 29 8.44 -2.17 -4.76
N PHE A 30 9.39 -1.34 -4.31
CA PHE A 30 9.84 -0.16 -5.05
C PHE A 30 10.60 -0.53 -6.32
N LEU A 31 11.49 -1.53 -6.29
CA LEU A 31 12.24 -1.99 -7.46
C LEU A 31 11.32 -2.66 -8.48
N PHE A 32 10.38 -3.49 -8.04
CA PHE A 32 9.38 -4.10 -8.93
C PHE A 32 8.57 -3.01 -9.63
N SER A 33 8.12 -2.01 -8.87
CA SER A 33 7.45 -0.84 -9.44
C SER A 33 8.37 -0.14 -10.45
N PHE A 34 9.59 0.24 -10.05
CA PHE A 34 10.54 1.01 -10.85
C PHE A 34 11.11 0.28 -12.08
N ILE A 35 11.15 -1.06 -12.08
CA ILE A 35 11.61 -1.88 -13.22
C ILE A 35 10.45 -2.20 -14.16
N TYR A 36 9.25 -2.44 -13.62
CA TYR A 36 8.06 -2.71 -14.43
C TYR A 36 7.65 -1.51 -15.30
N TYR A 37 7.85 -0.28 -14.81
CA TYR A 37 7.51 0.95 -15.54
C TYR A 37 8.36 1.23 -16.81
N PRO A 38 9.71 1.19 -16.79
CA PRO A 38 10.52 1.43 -17.98
C PRO A 38 10.37 0.31 -19.00
N VAL A 39 10.33 -0.96 -18.58
CA VAL A 39 10.18 -2.10 -19.52
C VAL A 39 8.85 -2.04 -20.27
N SER A 40 7.76 -1.67 -19.59
CA SER A 40 6.47 -1.47 -20.28
C SER A 40 6.46 -0.25 -21.19
N SER A 41 7.15 0.83 -20.84
CA SER A 41 7.25 2.04 -21.68
C SER A 41 8.13 1.88 -22.93
N TRP A 42 9.17 1.05 -22.87
CA TRP A 42 10.09 0.77 -23.99
C TRP A 42 9.49 -0.15 -25.08
N LEU A 43 8.37 -0.83 -24.79
CA LEU A 43 7.73 -1.79 -25.72
C LEU A 43 6.74 -1.16 -26.73
N ASN A 44 6.68 0.18 -26.86
CA ASN A 44 5.95 0.90 -27.93
C ASN A 44 4.43 0.65 -28.06
N ALA A 45 3.68 0.62 -26.96
CA ALA A 45 2.26 0.92 -26.94
C ALA A 45 1.98 2.25 -26.23
N THR A 46 0.97 2.94 -26.71
CA THR A 46 0.55 4.25 -26.20
C THR A 46 0.29 4.21 -24.70
N PHE A 47 0.73 5.26 -23.97
CA PHE A 47 0.52 5.47 -22.53
C PHE A 47 -0.89 5.13 -22.03
N ASN A 48 -1.93 5.31 -22.87
CA ASN A 48 -3.32 4.99 -22.56
C ASN A 48 -3.65 3.48 -22.57
N ASN A 49 -2.97 2.67 -23.39
CA ASN A 49 -3.25 1.24 -23.55
C ASN A 49 -2.44 0.32 -22.62
N TYR A 50 -1.36 0.79 -22.01
CA TYR A 50 -0.50 -0.02 -21.14
C TYR A 50 -0.93 -0.09 -19.68
N PHE A 51 -1.56 0.96 -19.19
CA PHE A 51 -2.22 0.91 -17.89
C PHE A 51 -3.63 0.31 -17.96
N ALA A 52 -4.08 -0.08 -19.16
CA ALA A 52 -5.29 -0.86 -19.30
C ALA A 52 -5.00 -2.26 -18.73
N CYS A 53 -5.68 -2.57 -17.64
CA CYS A 53 -5.52 -3.81 -16.90
C CYS A 53 -5.74 -5.01 -17.84
N ASN A 54 -4.72 -5.85 -18.02
CA ASN A 54 -4.83 -7.05 -18.87
C ASN A 54 -5.95 -7.98 -18.38
N PHE A 55 -6.18 -8.03 -17.07
CA PHE A 55 -7.31 -8.75 -16.49
C PHE A 55 -8.66 -8.20 -17.00
N GLN A 56 -8.81 -6.87 -17.05
CA GLN A 56 -10.01 -6.24 -17.60
C GLN A 56 -10.12 -6.44 -19.11
N LYS A 57 -9.01 -6.43 -19.86
CA LYS A 57 -9.03 -6.72 -21.30
C LYS A 57 -9.50 -8.15 -21.60
N ILE A 58 -9.13 -9.12 -20.77
CA ILE A 58 -9.46 -10.53 -20.96
C ILE A 58 -10.84 -10.87 -20.42
N THR A 59 -11.18 -10.38 -19.22
CA THR A 59 -12.41 -10.76 -18.52
C THR A 59 -13.56 -9.79 -18.72
N GLY A 60 -13.29 -8.56 -19.17
CA GLY A 60 -14.25 -7.45 -19.18
C GLY A 60 -14.42 -6.75 -17.83
N TYR A 61 -13.92 -7.34 -16.73
CA TYR A 61 -14.13 -6.82 -15.38
C TYR A 61 -12.87 -6.18 -14.78
N PRO A 62 -12.98 -5.07 -14.03
CA PRO A 62 -11.84 -4.48 -13.35
C PRO A 62 -11.39 -5.38 -12.18
N CYS A 63 -10.08 -5.59 -12.04
CA CYS A 63 -9.54 -6.25 -10.84
C CYS A 63 -9.49 -5.29 -9.64
N ILE A 64 -9.30 -5.83 -8.43
CA ILE A 64 -9.24 -5.04 -7.18
C ILE A 64 -8.09 -4.01 -7.19
N THR A 65 -7.01 -4.30 -7.90
CA THR A 65 -5.85 -3.42 -8.07
C THR A 65 -5.87 -2.62 -9.38
N CYS A 66 -7.00 -2.56 -10.09
CA CYS A 66 -7.08 -1.86 -11.37
C CYS A 66 -6.74 -0.36 -11.20
N GLY A 67 -5.80 0.16 -12.00
CA GLY A 67 -5.23 1.49 -11.84
C GLY A 67 -4.11 1.62 -10.81
N GLY A 68 -3.76 0.54 -10.09
CA GLY A 68 -2.70 0.52 -9.08
C GLY A 68 -1.33 0.89 -9.65
N THR A 69 -1.00 0.39 -10.83
CA THR A 69 0.23 0.73 -11.56
C THR A 69 0.33 2.23 -11.84
N ARG A 70 -0.78 2.91 -12.20
CA ARG A 70 -0.82 4.39 -12.36
C ARG A 70 -0.64 5.08 -11.01
N SER A 71 -1.36 4.62 -9.99
CA SER A 71 -1.26 5.18 -8.64
C SER A 71 0.18 5.18 -8.14
N SER A 72 0.87 4.04 -8.21
CA SER A 72 2.27 3.93 -7.78
C SER A 72 3.22 4.76 -8.64
N TYR A 73 2.99 4.87 -9.95
CA TYR A 73 3.76 5.75 -10.83
C TYR A 73 3.66 7.23 -10.39
N TYR A 74 2.44 7.74 -10.23
CA TYR A 74 2.23 9.12 -9.81
C TYR A 74 2.73 9.36 -8.37
N PHE A 75 2.63 8.35 -7.49
CA PHE A 75 3.18 8.41 -6.14
C PHE A 75 4.71 8.63 -6.16
N VAL A 76 5.44 7.85 -6.96
CA VAL A 76 6.90 7.99 -7.13
C VAL A 76 7.28 9.33 -7.78
N LYS A 77 6.42 9.86 -8.66
CA LYS A 77 6.59 11.20 -9.24
C LYS A 77 6.27 12.36 -8.28
N GLY A 78 5.80 12.07 -7.05
CA GLY A 78 5.37 13.09 -6.09
C GLY A 78 4.01 13.72 -6.42
N MET A 79 3.30 13.19 -7.42
CA MET A 79 1.97 13.64 -7.85
C MET A 79 0.91 12.90 -7.03
N PHE A 80 0.82 13.24 -5.74
CA PHE A 80 0.01 12.48 -4.77
C PHE A 80 -1.50 12.55 -5.02
N ALA A 81 -2.00 13.67 -5.54
CA ALA A 81 -3.41 13.82 -5.90
C ALA A 81 -3.78 12.83 -7.01
N ASP A 82 -3.02 12.81 -8.09
CA ASP A 82 -3.23 11.86 -9.20
C ASP A 82 -3.10 10.42 -8.72
N ALA A 83 -2.09 10.13 -7.89
CA ALA A 83 -1.91 8.81 -7.29
C ALA A 83 -3.16 8.34 -6.53
N PHE A 84 -3.70 9.22 -5.67
CA PHE A 84 -4.92 8.94 -4.91
C PHE A 84 -6.13 8.72 -5.82
N PHE A 85 -6.33 9.55 -6.84
CA PHE A 85 -7.49 9.41 -7.74
C PHE A 85 -7.44 8.15 -8.62
N PHE A 86 -6.26 7.65 -8.98
CA PHE A 86 -6.17 6.42 -9.76
C PHE A 86 -6.52 5.17 -8.95
N ASN A 87 -6.01 5.07 -7.71
CA ASN A 87 -6.30 3.94 -6.83
C ASN A 87 -5.99 4.33 -5.36
N PRO A 88 -6.97 4.80 -4.58
CA PRO A 88 -6.75 5.20 -3.19
C PRO A 88 -6.19 4.05 -2.31
N GLY A 89 -6.55 2.80 -2.59
CA GLY A 89 -6.01 1.64 -1.86
C GLY A 89 -4.50 1.48 -2.06
N VAL A 90 -4.03 1.55 -3.30
CA VAL A 90 -2.59 1.49 -3.63
C VAL A 90 -1.86 2.74 -3.15
N PHE A 91 -2.47 3.92 -3.21
CA PHE A 91 -1.89 5.12 -2.64
C PHE A 91 -1.61 4.96 -1.14
N LEU A 92 -2.60 4.53 -0.35
CA LEU A 92 -2.42 4.32 1.09
C LEU A 92 -1.42 3.20 1.39
N LEU A 93 -1.42 2.13 0.60
CA LEU A 93 -0.40 1.09 0.69
C LEU A 93 1.00 1.65 0.42
N SER A 94 1.15 2.53 -0.58
CA SER A 94 2.43 3.18 -0.91
C SER A 94 2.89 4.08 0.24
N CYS A 95 1.99 4.85 0.86
CA CYS A 95 2.27 5.62 2.07
C CYS A 95 2.73 4.72 3.23
N TYR A 96 2.03 3.60 3.45
CA TYR A 96 2.37 2.63 4.50
C TYR A 96 3.75 2.03 4.28
N VAL A 97 4.05 1.59 3.06
CA VAL A 97 5.37 1.08 2.68
C VAL A 97 6.46 2.14 2.83
N ALA A 98 6.20 3.38 2.41
CA ALA A 98 7.15 4.49 2.56
C ALA A 98 7.44 4.79 4.05
N TYR A 99 6.42 4.78 4.91
CA TYR A 99 6.59 4.91 6.36
C TYR A 99 7.50 3.81 6.93
N PHE A 100 7.27 2.55 6.55
CA PHE A 100 8.10 1.44 7.01
C PHE A 100 9.52 1.49 6.46
N LEU A 101 9.70 1.94 5.22
CA LEU A 101 11.02 2.14 4.62
C LEU A 101 11.83 3.17 5.42
N ILE A 102 11.23 4.33 5.72
CA ILE A 102 11.89 5.42 6.45
C ILE A 102 12.21 5.00 7.88
N THR A 103 11.22 4.45 8.60
CA THR A 103 11.40 4.07 10.01
C THR A 103 12.37 2.91 10.17
N SER A 104 12.33 1.90 9.29
CA SER A 104 13.24 0.76 9.37
C SER A 104 14.68 1.16 9.03
N THR A 105 14.85 2.04 8.06
CA THR A 105 16.17 2.62 7.74
C THR A 105 16.71 3.40 8.93
N ALA A 106 15.89 4.28 9.54
CA ALA A 106 16.29 5.04 10.71
C ALA A 106 16.64 4.13 11.92
N ALA A 107 15.91 3.04 12.11
CA ALA A 107 16.17 2.07 13.16
C ALA A 107 17.50 1.32 12.97
N LEU A 108 17.79 0.88 11.74
CA LEU A 108 19.08 0.26 11.39
C LEU A 108 20.25 1.22 11.61
N VAL A 109 20.11 2.48 11.17
CA VAL A 109 21.15 3.52 11.37
C VAL A 109 21.37 3.78 12.86
N ARG A 110 20.30 3.76 13.67
CA ARG A 110 20.37 3.99 15.12
C ARG A 110 20.65 2.73 15.93
N LYS A 111 20.82 1.57 15.29
CA LYS A 111 20.92 0.24 15.94
C LYS A 111 19.83 0.00 16.99
N LYS A 112 18.62 0.49 16.71
CA LYS A 112 17.45 0.34 17.58
C LYS A 112 16.53 -0.74 17.05
N GLU A 113 15.91 -1.46 17.97
CA GLU A 113 14.78 -2.31 17.64
C GLU A 113 13.54 -1.46 17.32
N MET A 114 12.70 -1.99 16.44
CA MET A 114 11.43 -1.39 16.09
C MET A 114 10.31 -2.23 16.68
N SER A 115 9.44 -1.60 17.46
CA SER A 115 8.17 -2.18 17.86
C SER A 115 7.04 -1.60 17.03
N ILE A 116 6.12 -2.47 16.61
CA ILE A 116 4.88 -2.09 15.94
C ILE A 116 3.75 -2.26 16.95
N ASN A 117 2.90 -1.24 17.05
CA ASN A 117 1.63 -1.39 17.71
C ASN A 117 0.71 -2.29 16.86
N TYR A 118 0.50 -3.53 17.31
CA TYR A 118 -0.31 -4.51 16.59
C TYR A 118 -1.73 -4.01 16.32
N GLY A 119 -2.39 -3.40 17.31
CA GLY A 119 -3.75 -2.91 17.18
C GLY A 119 -3.89 -1.82 16.10
N LEU A 120 -2.97 -0.86 16.11
CA LEU A 120 -2.95 0.22 15.12
C LEU A 120 -2.63 -0.30 13.71
N ASN A 121 -1.63 -1.17 13.56
CA ASN A 121 -1.27 -1.71 12.25
C ASN A 121 -2.35 -2.63 11.69
N LYS A 122 -2.98 -3.44 12.54
CA LYS A 122 -4.15 -4.24 12.15
C LYS A 122 -5.29 -3.34 11.68
N LEU A 123 -5.58 -2.25 12.40
CA LEU A 123 -6.60 -1.29 11.99
C LEU A 123 -6.26 -0.66 10.63
N ILE A 124 -5.04 -0.16 10.43
CA ILE A 124 -4.59 0.42 9.16
C ILE A 124 -4.72 -0.58 8.01
N LEU A 125 -4.26 -1.82 8.20
CA LEU A 125 -4.34 -2.86 7.17
C LEU A 125 -5.80 -3.20 6.83
N ILE A 126 -6.68 -3.31 7.84
CA ILE A 126 -8.12 -3.51 7.62
C ILE A 126 -8.69 -2.32 6.84
N THR A 127 -8.34 -1.09 7.19
CA THR A 127 -8.80 0.11 6.47
C THR A 127 -8.35 0.07 5.00
N ILE A 128 -7.09 -0.27 4.73
CA ILE A 128 -6.58 -0.41 3.35
C ILE A 128 -7.36 -1.49 2.59
N LEU A 129 -7.61 -2.65 3.20
CA LEU A 129 -8.39 -3.74 2.59
C LEU A 129 -9.85 -3.35 2.32
N VAL A 130 -10.49 -2.63 3.24
CA VAL A 130 -11.85 -2.11 3.05
C VAL A 130 -11.87 -1.12 1.89
N ILE A 131 -10.89 -0.22 1.80
CA ILE A 131 -10.80 0.74 0.69
C ILE A 131 -10.62 0.02 -0.65
N PHE A 132 -9.78 -1.02 -0.70
CA PHE A 132 -9.65 -1.87 -1.89
C PHE A 132 -10.99 -2.50 -2.29
N ALA A 133 -11.72 -3.06 -1.33
CA ALA A 133 -13.02 -3.69 -1.58
C ALA A 133 -14.06 -2.66 -2.07
N VAL A 134 -14.22 -1.54 -1.37
CA VAL A 134 -15.18 -0.48 -1.73
C VAL A 134 -14.86 0.08 -3.11
N GLN A 135 -13.60 0.40 -3.39
CA GLN A 135 -13.18 0.89 -4.69
C GLN A 135 -13.49 -0.11 -5.81
N TRP A 136 -13.25 -1.40 -5.56
CA TRP A 136 -13.54 -2.44 -6.52
C TRP A 136 -15.04 -2.57 -6.80
N PHE A 137 -15.88 -2.57 -5.77
CA PHE A 137 -17.34 -2.57 -5.92
C PHE A 137 -17.83 -1.37 -6.72
N VAL A 138 -17.33 -0.16 -6.45
CA VAL A 138 -17.68 1.03 -7.23
C VAL A 138 -17.33 0.84 -8.71
N LYS A 139 -16.10 0.39 -9.01
CA LYS A 139 -15.67 0.14 -10.40
C LYS A 139 -16.49 -0.97 -11.06
N LEU A 140 -16.89 -2.00 -10.32
CA LEU A 140 -17.74 -3.08 -10.82
C LEU A 140 -19.12 -2.55 -11.22
N ILE A 141 -19.76 -1.77 -10.33
CA ILE A 141 -21.08 -1.16 -10.58
C ILE A 141 -21.04 -0.26 -11.82
N PHE A 142 -20.01 0.58 -11.96
CA PHE A 142 -19.86 1.43 -13.14
C PHE A 142 -19.79 0.61 -14.43
N VAL A 143 -19.02 -0.49 -14.45
CA VAL A 143 -18.90 -1.35 -15.64
C VAL A 143 -20.19 -2.10 -15.93
N THR A 144 -20.99 -2.47 -14.93
CA THR A 144 -22.27 -3.16 -15.16
C THR A 144 -23.38 -2.23 -15.65
N ILE A 145 -23.33 -0.95 -15.31
CA ILE A 145 -24.36 0.05 -15.68
C ILE A 145 -24.04 0.77 -17.01
N SER A 146 -22.76 0.81 -17.41
CA SER A 146 -22.30 1.44 -18.66
C SER A 146 -22.44 0.52 -19.87
#